data_AF-A0A1Q4AB68-F1
#
_entry.id   AF-A0A1Q4AB68-F1
#
_cell.length_a   1.000
_cell.length_b   1.000
_cell.length_c   1.000
_cell.angle_alpha   90.00
_cell.angle_beta   90.00
_cell.angle_gamma   90.00
#
_symmetry.space_group_name_H-M   'P 1'
#
loop_
_entity.id
_entity.type
_entity.pdbx_description
1 polymer ?
#
loop_
_entity_poly.entity_id
_entity_poly.type
_entity_poly.pdbx_seq_one_letter_code
_entity_poly.pdbx_strand_id
1 'polypeptide(L)'
;MLLFSSRLMTLAATAIQISAFAHPVNAETWAAQCPYTDAGAAPVVHADTQDKASKRAVQACKKLHPDKICCEGPATSIVDNTTIFVTSCCVDRKNNKRCQTIVGSRDDDASRNAAFSKTKNDMMAANLPIDECNIESVYDITTGKELDR
;
A
#
# COMPACT_ATOMS: atom_id res chain seq x y z
N MET A 1 -60.30 15.61 -60.75
CA MET A 1 -60.42 14.19 -60.34
C MET A 1 -59.18 13.86 -59.51
N LEU A 2 -59.39 13.41 -58.28
CA LEU A 2 -58.42 13.37 -57.16
C LEU A 2 -57.35 12.29 -57.33
N LEU A 3 -56.09 12.61 -56.99
CA LEU A 3 -55.11 11.64 -56.50
C LEU A 3 -54.24 12.30 -55.41
N PHE A 4 -54.57 12.02 -54.15
CA PHE A 4 -53.70 12.21 -53.00
C PHE A 4 -52.66 11.07 -52.99
N SER A 5 -51.37 11.38 -52.86
CA SER A 5 -50.33 10.37 -52.62
C SER A 5 -49.41 10.80 -51.50
N SER A 6 -49.61 10.13 -50.36
CA SER A 6 -48.85 10.22 -49.11
C SER A 6 -47.47 9.55 -49.24
N ARG A 7 -46.39 10.20 -48.79
CA ARG A 7 -45.14 9.55 -48.37
C ARG A 7 -44.57 10.33 -47.17
N LEU A 8 -44.89 9.89 -45.95
CA LEU A 8 -44.01 9.14 -45.04
C LEU A 8 -42.63 9.79 -44.80
N MET A 9 -42.54 10.44 -43.64
CA MET A 9 -41.30 10.73 -42.91
C MET A 9 -40.51 9.43 -42.67
N THR A 10 -39.20 9.48 -42.84
CA THR A 10 -38.27 8.53 -42.22
C THR A 10 -37.16 9.34 -41.55
N LEU A 11 -37.28 9.48 -40.24
CA LEU A 11 -36.23 10.03 -39.37
C LEU A 11 -35.16 8.94 -39.21
N ALA A 12 -34.00 9.08 -39.85
CA ALA A 12 -32.85 8.23 -39.58
C ALA A 12 -32.09 8.81 -38.38
N ALA A 13 -32.40 8.32 -37.18
CA ALA A 13 -31.60 8.59 -35.99
C ALA A 13 -30.29 7.82 -36.10
N THR A 14 -29.23 8.49 -36.55
CA THR A 14 -27.88 7.95 -36.57
C THR A 14 -27.32 8.01 -35.13
N ALA A 15 -27.54 6.93 -34.37
CA ALA A 15 -26.86 6.72 -33.09
C ALA A 15 -25.40 6.37 -33.37
N ILE A 16 -24.53 7.38 -33.42
CA ILE A 16 -23.08 7.16 -33.43
C ILE A 16 -22.70 6.77 -32.01
N GLN A 17 -22.47 5.47 -31.83
CA GLN A 17 -21.92 4.87 -30.62
C GLN A 17 -20.58 5.55 -30.30
N ILE A 18 -20.55 6.32 -29.22
CA ILE A 18 -19.30 6.74 -28.59
C ILE A 18 -18.72 5.47 -27.97
N SER A 19 -17.82 4.81 -28.69
CA SER A 19 -16.95 3.77 -28.16
C SER A 19 -16.00 4.42 -27.14
N ALA A 20 -16.49 4.56 -25.92
CA ALA A 20 -15.64 4.74 -24.76
C ALA A 20 -14.74 3.50 -24.67
N PHE A 21 -13.51 3.62 -25.17
CA PHE A 21 -12.44 2.73 -24.75
C PHE A 21 -12.34 2.88 -23.24
N ALA A 22 -12.93 1.92 -22.51
CA ALA A 22 -12.67 1.71 -21.12
C ALA A 22 -11.16 1.59 -20.99
N HIS A 23 -10.51 2.62 -20.44
CA HIS A 23 -9.14 2.51 -20.02
C HIS A 23 -9.08 1.27 -19.12
N PRO A 24 -8.13 0.35 -19.34
CA PRO A 24 -8.00 -0.79 -18.46
C PRO A 24 -7.84 -0.22 -17.05
N VAL A 25 -8.61 -0.81 -16.15
CA VAL A 25 -8.44 -0.73 -14.71
C VAL A 25 -6.94 -0.94 -14.44
N ASN A 26 -6.18 0.15 -14.36
CA ASN A 26 -4.96 0.18 -13.58
C ASN A 26 -5.47 0.13 -12.13
N ALA A 27 -5.97 -1.05 -11.74
CA ALA A 27 -6.19 -1.41 -10.36
C ALA A 27 -4.93 -1.01 -9.63
N GLU A 28 -5.06 -0.47 -8.44
CA GLU A 28 -3.92 -0.03 -7.66
C GLU A 28 -3.09 -1.26 -7.27
N THR A 29 -2.19 -1.66 -8.18
CA THR A 29 -1.49 -2.95 -8.16
C THR A 29 -0.33 -2.93 -7.18
N TRP A 30 0.06 -1.75 -6.70
CA TRP A 30 1.13 -1.57 -5.75
C TRP A 30 0.59 -1.05 -4.43
N ALA A 31 1.00 -1.70 -3.35
CA ALA A 31 0.81 -1.22 -1.99
C ALA A 31 2.15 -0.83 -1.37
N ALA A 32 2.17 0.20 -0.53
CA ALA A 32 3.35 0.61 0.21
C ALA A 32 2.98 1.04 1.63
N GLN A 33 3.94 0.90 2.54
CA GLN A 33 3.83 1.37 3.91
C GLN A 33 5.12 2.07 4.33
N CYS A 34 4.99 3.17 5.06
CA CYS A 34 6.11 3.98 5.54
C CYS A 34 6.24 3.82 7.05
N PRO A 35 7.32 3.20 7.57
CA PRO A 35 7.62 3.26 9.00
C PRO A 35 8.02 4.69 9.40
N TYR A 36 7.78 5.03 10.67
CA TYR A 36 8.25 6.28 11.26
C TYR A 36 8.84 6.06 12.64
N THR A 37 9.61 7.05 13.10
CA THR A 37 10.34 6.93 14.36
C THR A 37 9.42 6.77 15.57
N ASP A 38 9.85 5.90 16.48
CA ASP A 38 9.35 5.68 17.84
C ASP A 38 7.95 5.05 18.01
N ALA A 39 7.13 4.95 16.97
CA ALA A 39 5.71 4.61 17.16
C ALA A 39 5.03 3.81 16.02
N GLY A 40 5.78 3.19 15.11
CA GLY A 40 5.24 2.18 14.18
C GLY A 40 5.30 2.61 12.72
N ALA A 41 4.17 2.47 12.02
CA ALA A 41 4.07 2.75 10.59
C ALA A 41 2.76 3.44 10.21
N ALA A 42 2.84 4.25 9.16
CA ALA A 42 1.68 4.93 8.60
C ALA A 42 0.72 3.90 7.95
N PRO A 43 -0.54 4.27 7.66
CA PRO A 43 -1.46 3.39 6.97
C PRO A 43 -0.91 2.91 5.61
N VAL A 44 -1.40 1.75 5.17
CA VAL A 44 -1.10 1.22 3.83
C VAL A 44 -1.69 2.16 2.78
N VAL A 45 -0.92 2.46 1.75
CA VAL A 45 -1.38 3.24 0.60
C VAL A 45 -1.22 2.42 -0.68
N HIS A 46 -2.11 2.69 -1.63
CA HIS A 46 -2.12 2.03 -2.92
C HIS A 46 -1.86 3.01 -4.07
N ALA A 47 -1.27 2.51 -5.16
CA ALA A 47 -1.11 3.23 -6.42
C ALA A 47 -0.95 2.28 -7.61
N ASP A 48 -0.98 2.82 -8.83
CA ASP A 48 -0.77 2.11 -10.09
C ASP A 48 0.71 1.78 -10.39
N THR A 49 1.65 2.35 -9.62
CA THR A 49 3.10 2.15 -9.79
C THR A 49 3.80 2.14 -8.43
N GLN A 50 4.91 1.41 -8.35
CA GLN A 50 5.75 1.34 -7.15
C GLN A 50 6.16 2.72 -6.64
N ASP A 51 6.72 3.57 -7.52
CA ASP A 51 7.19 4.91 -7.17
C ASP A 51 6.09 5.81 -6.59
N LYS A 52 4.88 5.76 -7.17
CA LYS A 52 3.76 6.55 -6.64
C LYS A 52 3.28 6.01 -5.31
N ALA A 53 3.24 4.69 -5.12
CA ALA A 53 2.87 4.08 -3.84
C ALA A 53 3.85 4.51 -2.73
N SER A 54 5.17 4.37 -2.96
CA SER A 54 6.20 4.78 -2.00
C SER A 54 6.12 6.27 -1.66
N LYS A 55 5.99 7.15 -2.67
CA LYS A 55 5.87 8.61 -2.45
C LYS A 55 4.61 8.95 -1.65
N ARG A 56 3.46 8.34 -1.96
CA ARG A 56 2.22 8.52 -1.22
C ARG A 56 2.36 8.04 0.23
N ALA A 57 3.09 6.95 0.48
CA ALA A 57 3.26 6.39 1.81
C ALA A 57 4.03 7.37 2.71
N VAL A 58 5.13 7.93 2.19
CA VAL A 58 5.92 8.96 2.89
C VAL A 58 5.11 10.24 3.12
N GLN A 59 4.31 10.66 2.14
CA GLN A 59 3.43 11.83 2.28
C GLN A 59 2.36 11.61 3.36
N ALA A 60 1.71 10.43 3.37
CA ALA A 60 0.74 10.05 4.38
C ALA A 60 1.37 10.04 5.77
N CYS A 61 2.56 9.45 5.91
CA CYS A 61 3.33 9.49 7.14
C CYS A 61 3.60 10.91 7.62
N LYS A 62 4.14 11.79 6.77
CA LYS A 62 4.46 13.18 7.14
C LYS A 62 3.21 13.98 7.53
N LYS A 63 2.07 13.67 6.94
CA LYS A 63 0.80 14.33 7.26
C LYS A 63 0.29 13.92 8.66
N LEU A 64 0.43 12.65 9.03
CA LEU A 64 -0.04 12.11 10.31
C LEU A 64 0.96 12.35 11.44
N HIS A 65 2.25 12.35 11.12
CA HIS A 65 3.36 12.46 12.07
C HIS A 65 4.37 13.51 11.60
N PRO A 66 4.00 14.80 11.57
CA PRO A 66 4.86 15.87 11.03
C PRO A 66 6.18 16.03 11.79
N ASP A 67 6.21 15.66 13.08
CA ASP A 67 7.38 15.77 13.95
C ASP A 67 8.26 14.51 13.97
N LYS A 68 7.94 13.50 13.13
CA LYS A 68 8.66 12.22 13.09
C LYS A 68 9.43 12.06 11.80
N ILE A 69 10.50 11.27 11.86
CA ILE A 69 11.25 10.90 10.66
C ILE A 69 10.49 9.78 9.96
N CYS A 70 9.97 10.08 8.77
CA CYS A 70 9.31 9.13 7.88
C CYS A 70 10.32 8.53 6.92
N CYS A 71 10.60 7.24 7.06
CA CYS A 71 11.53 6.51 6.20
C CYS A 71 10.76 5.77 5.11
N GLU A 72 11.29 5.77 3.88
CA GLU A 72 10.74 4.90 2.84
C GLU A 72 10.72 3.44 3.32
N GLY A 73 9.56 2.81 3.19
CA GLY A 73 9.38 1.40 3.48
C GLY A 73 9.14 0.58 2.22
N PRO A 74 8.79 -0.70 2.37
CA PRO A 74 8.58 -1.58 1.24
C PRO A 74 7.36 -1.15 0.42
N ALA A 75 7.47 -1.36 -0.89
CA ALA A 75 6.37 -1.35 -1.82
C ALA A 75 6.31 -2.71 -2.53
N THR A 76 5.11 -3.26 -2.69
CA THR A 76 4.90 -4.60 -3.24
C THR A 76 3.77 -4.60 -4.26
N SER A 77 3.94 -5.36 -5.34
CA SER A 77 2.87 -5.66 -6.29
C SER A 77 2.01 -6.85 -5.88
N ILE A 78 2.38 -7.51 -4.77
CA ILE A 78 1.64 -8.65 -4.20
C ILE A 78 0.62 -8.07 -3.23
N VAL A 79 -0.57 -7.76 -3.76
CA VAL A 79 -1.72 -7.21 -3.04
C VAL A 79 -2.80 -8.29 -3.02
N ASP A 80 -2.63 -9.28 -2.15
CA ASP A 80 -3.65 -10.32 -1.91
C ASP A 80 -4.19 -10.25 -0.47
N ASN A 81 -5.31 -10.94 -0.22
CA ASN A 81 -6.02 -10.92 1.06
C ASN A 81 -5.28 -11.63 2.21
N THR A 82 -4.07 -12.13 1.97
CA THR A 82 -3.28 -12.81 2.99
C THR A 82 -1.98 -12.08 3.27
N THR A 83 -1.45 -11.32 2.31
CA THR A 83 -0.18 -10.63 2.45
C THR A 83 -0.31 -9.49 3.47
N ILE A 84 0.70 -9.35 4.32
CA ILE A 84 0.73 -8.37 5.40
C ILE A 84 1.98 -7.50 5.33
N PHE A 85 1.88 -6.26 5.80
CA PHE A 85 3.04 -5.50 6.23
C PHE A 85 3.25 -5.71 7.73
N VAL A 86 4.47 -6.09 8.12
CA VAL A 86 4.86 -6.27 9.51
C VAL A 86 5.88 -5.21 9.85
N THR A 87 5.52 -4.30 10.76
CA THR A 87 6.43 -3.28 11.26
C THR A 87 6.98 -3.70 12.61
N SER A 88 8.30 -3.85 12.66
CA SER A 88 9.03 -4.11 13.90
C SER A 88 9.88 -2.90 14.25
N CYS A 89 9.94 -2.57 15.54
CA CYS A 89 10.82 -1.53 16.03
C CYS A 89 11.79 -2.09 17.04
N CYS A 90 13.02 -1.61 16.96
CA CYS A 90 14.08 -1.99 17.85
C CYS A 90 14.72 -0.77 18.50
N VAL A 91 15.22 -0.94 19.71
CA VAL A 91 15.94 0.08 20.48
C VAL A 91 17.43 -0.25 20.46
N ASP A 92 18.25 0.73 20.09
CA ASP A 92 19.70 0.60 20.16
C ASP A 92 20.26 0.94 21.56
N ARG A 93 21.54 0.62 21.82
CA ARG A 93 22.23 0.94 23.09
C ARG A 93 22.27 2.42 23.48
N LYS A 94 21.99 3.31 22.54
CA LYS A 94 21.88 4.76 22.77
C LYS A 94 20.43 5.18 22.99
N ASN A 95 19.53 4.22 23.19
CA ASN A 95 18.11 4.38 23.38
C ASN A 95 17.39 5.04 22.19
N ASN A 96 17.93 4.91 20.96
CA ASN A 96 17.21 5.34 19.76
C ASN A 96 16.32 4.20 19.26
N LYS A 97 15.02 4.49 19.10
CA LYS A 97 14.07 3.55 18.51
C LYS A 97 14.09 3.67 16.98
N ARG A 98 14.26 2.55 16.30
CA ARG A 98 14.28 2.44 14.84
C ARG A 98 13.24 1.44 14.40
N CYS A 99 12.41 1.82 13.45
CA CYS A 99 11.32 1.02 12.94
C CYS A 99 11.60 0.63 11.50
N GLN A 100 11.26 -0.60 11.15
CA GLN A 100 11.33 -1.11 9.79
C GLN A 100 10.08 -1.93 9.51
N THR A 101 9.56 -1.78 8.29
CA THR A 101 8.44 -2.55 7.79
C THR A 101 8.95 -3.58 6.79
N ILE A 102 8.49 -4.82 6.89
CA ILE A 102 8.78 -5.94 5.98
C ILE A 102 7.46 -6.52 5.46
N VAL A 103 7.43 -6.95 4.20
CA VAL A 103 6.28 -7.68 3.64
C VAL A 103 6.35 -9.12 4.13
N GLY A 104 5.32 -9.55 4.86
CA GLY A 104 5.06 -10.94 5.20
C GLY A 104 4.16 -11.58 4.14
N SER A 105 4.42 -12.84 3.79
CA SER A 105 3.69 -13.53 2.73
C SER A 105 2.23 -13.84 3.08
N ARG A 106 1.94 -14.05 4.37
CA ARG A 106 0.60 -14.39 4.88
C ARG A 106 0.36 -13.82 6.29
N ASP A 107 -0.90 -13.70 6.68
CA ASP A 107 -1.31 -13.43 8.06
C ASP A 107 -1.24 -14.68 8.92
N ASP A 108 -0.01 -15.11 9.25
CA ASP A 108 0.27 -16.20 10.16
C ASP A 108 1.54 -15.94 11.00
N ASP A 109 1.69 -16.67 12.10
CA ASP A 109 2.81 -16.51 13.03
C ASP A 109 4.17 -16.76 12.35
N ALA A 110 4.24 -17.67 11.39
CA ALA A 110 5.48 -18.00 10.70
C ALA A 110 5.97 -16.82 9.86
N SER A 111 5.08 -16.20 9.10
CA SER A 111 5.30 -15.01 8.28
C SER A 111 5.66 -13.79 9.15
N ARG A 112 4.94 -13.57 10.25
CA ARG A 112 5.23 -12.51 11.23
C ARG A 112 6.61 -12.67 11.86
N ASN A 113 6.93 -13.88 12.33
CA ASN A 113 8.24 -14.18 12.93
C ASN A 113 9.39 -14.10 11.92
N ALA A 114 9.15 -14.47 10.66
CA ALA A 114 10.13 -14.32 9.59
C ALA A 114 10.41 -12.84 9.29
N ALA A 115 9.37 -12.01 9.20
CA ALA A 115 9.50 -10.57 9.01
C ALA A 115 10.20 -9.86 10.19
N PHE A 116 9.85 -10.25 11.43
CA PHE A 116 10.53 -9.78 12.63
C PHE A 116 12.02 -10.16 12.65
N SER A 117 12.33 -11.42 12.38
CA SER A 117 13.71 -11.92 12.32
C SER A 117 14.51 -11.21 11.23
N LYS A 118 13.89 -10.96 10.08
CA LYS A 118 14.51 -10.19 9.00
C LYS A 118 14.85 -8.77 9.44
N THR A 119 13.93 -8.08 10.12
CA THR A 119 14.18 -6.74 10.67
C THR A 119 15.40 -6.72 11.60
N LYS A 120 15.46 -7.68 12.53
CA LYS A 120 16.59 -7.83 13.45
C LYS A 120 17.90 -8.04 12.69
N ASN A 121 17.90 -8.93 11.70
CA ASN A 121 19.09 -9.24 10.90
C ASN A 121 19.55 -8.04 10.05
N ASP A 122 18.63 -7.33 9.40
CA ASP A 122 18.93 -6.15 8.58
C ASP A 122 19.58 -5.04 9.44
N MET A 123 19.03 -4.78 10.63
CA MET A 123 19.57 -3.78 11.54
C MET A 123 20.93 -4.19 12.13
N MET A 124 21.13 -5.47 12.47
CA MET A 124 22.44 -5.99 12.89
C MET A 124 23.48 -5.87 11.76
N ALA A 125 23.09 -6.17 10.51
CA ALA A 125 23.94 -6.02 9.34
C ALA A 125 24.31 -4.56 9.05
N ALA A 126 23.44 -3.61 9.43
CA ALA A 126 23.73 -2.17 9.43
C ALA A 126 24.61 -1.71 10.61
N ASN A 127 25.17 -2.65 11.38
CA ASN A 127 26.02 -2.39 12.55
C ASN A 127 25.34 -1.53 13.62
N LEU A 128 24.01 -1.64 13.74
CA LEU A 128 23.25 -1.04 14.82
C LEU A 128 23.32 -1.97 16.03
N PRO A 129 23.81 -1.52 17.20
CA PRO A 129 23.85 -2.34 18.40
C PRO A 129 22.44 -2.40 19.00
N ILE A 130 21.65 -3.38 18.57
CA ILE A 130 20.26 -3.57 18.99
C ILE A 130 20.21 -4.35 20.29
N ASP A 131 19.41 -3.88 21.25
CA ASP A 131 19.19 -4.57 22.52
C ASP A 131 17.80 -5.23 22.56
N GLU A 132 16.74 -4.49 22.20
CA GLU A 132 15.34 -4.93 22.29
C GLU A 132 14.61 -4.69 20.97
N CYS A 133 13.81 -5.65 20.51
CA CYS A 133 12.96 -5.54 19.32
C CYS A 133 11.56 -6.08 19.63
N ASN A 134 10.53 -5.41 19.13
CA ASN A 134 9.14 -5.87 19.22
C ASN A 134 8.42 -5.64 17.88
N ILE A 135 7.42 -6.50 17.59
CA ILE A 135 6.44 -6.22 16.53
C ILE A 135 5.54 -5.09 17.03
N GLU A 136 5.53 -3.97 16.31
CA GLU A 136 4.76 -2.78 16.70
C GLU A 136 3.43 -2.67 15.98
N SER A 137 3.35 -3.15 14.75
CA SER A 137 2.06 -3.22 14.04
C SER A 137 2.11 -4.23 12.90
N VAL A 138 0.95 -4.78 12.59
CA VAL A 138 0.73 -5.64 11.43
C VAL A 138 -0.46 -5.10 10.67
N TYR A 139 -0.31 -4.93 9.36
CA TYR A 139 -1.35 -4.40 8.49
C TYR A 139 -1.66 -5.36 7.36
N ASP A 140 -2.94 -5.64 7.14
CA ASP A 140 -3.40 -6.33 5.94
C ASP A 140 -3.15 -5.42 4.72
N ILE A 141 -2.47 -5.93 3.70
CA ILE A 141 -2.08 -5.10 2.56
C ILE A 141 -3.31 -4.69 1.75
N THR A 142 -4.27 -5.58 1.55
CA THR A 142 -5.43 -5.33 0.67
C THR A 142 -6.39 -4.30 1.27
N THR A 143 -6.68 -4.42 2.56
CA THR A 143 -7.67 -3.61 3.27
C THR A 143 -7.04 -2.40 3.97
N GLY A 144 -5.73 -2.42 4.21
CA GLY A 144 -5.02 -1.42 5.01
C GLY A 144 -5.42 -1.41 6.48
N LYS A 145 -6.12 -2.45 6.97
CA LYS A 145 -6.56 -2.56 8.36
C LYS A 145 -5.40 -3.06 9.22
N GLU A 146 -5.24 -2.46 10.40
CA GLU A 146 -4.36 -3.01 11.44
C GLU A 146 -4.95 -4.31 11.99
N LEU A 147 -4.08 -5.32 12.10
CA LEU A 147 -4.38 -6.65 12.62
C LEU A 147 -3.81 -6.78 14.04
N ASP A 148 -4.36 -7.70 14.82
CA ASP A 148 -3.81 -8.05 16.14
C ASP A 148 -2.37 -8.54 15.97
N ARG A 149 -1.48 -8.18 16.88
CA ARG A 149 -0.04 -8.45 16.82
C ARG A 149 0.32 -9.83 17.36
#